data_AF-A0A183EQB7-F1
#
_entry.id   AF-A0A183EQB7-F1
#
_cell.length_a   1.000
_cell.length_b   1.000
_cell.length_c   1.000
_cell.angle_alpha   90.00
_cell.angle_beta   90.00
_cell.angle_gamma   90.00
#
_symmetry.space_group_name_H-M   'P 1'
#
loop_
_entity.id
_entity.type
_entity.pdbx_description
1 polymer ?
#
loop_
_entity_poly.entity_id
_entity_poly.type
_entity_poly.pdbx_seq_one_letter_code
_entity_poly.pdbx_strand_id
1 'polypeptide(L)'
;LISSYVDGDDEETRMMRRAMVRYMCLAQVLVYRDISIPVRKRFPTYTAIVKAGFMTAREMKKLSDIDLEYDKYWVPINWTFTLLHNARRAKKISSDVMTNKLCDELRVFRQSLQVVCNYDWIDLHVPVMTIIQFIFFVGWLKAAEVLLNPMGEDDDDFECNYLIDKNLAVRCIHD
;
A
#
# COMPACT_ATOMS: atom_id res chain seq x y z
N LEU A 1 -8.97 -21.04 -5.62
CA LEU A 1 -10.29 -20.85 -4.97
C LEU A 1 -11.43 -20.76 -6.00
N ILE A 2 -11.56 -19.69 -6.79
CA ILE A 2 -12.68 -19.56 -7.75
C ILE A 2 -12.78 -20.76 -8.72
N SER A 3 -11.63 -21.27 -9.20
CA SER A 3 -11.61 -22.44 -10.09
C SER A 3 -12.02 -23.77 -9.45
N SER A 4 -11.98 -23.88 -8.13
CA SER A 4 -12.27 -25.13 -7.42
C SER A 4 -13.67 -25.18 -6.81
N TYR A 5 -14.37 -24.05 -6.74
CA TYR A 5 -15.72 -23.95 -6.17
C TYR A 5 -16.80 -23.67 -7.23
N VAL A 6 -16.40 -23.27 -8.44
CA VAL A 6 -17.31 -23.03 -9.57
C VAL A 6 -17.14 -24.18 -10.55
N ASP A 7 -18.06 -25.13 -10.51
CA ASP A 7 -18.06 -26.35 -11.29
C ASP A 7 -18.65 -26.12 -12.69
N GLY A 8 -18.07 -26.76 -13.71
CA GLY A 8 -18.55 -26.71 -15.09
C GLY A 8 -17.43 -26.41 -16.09
N ASP A 9 -17.43 -27.18 -17.18
CA ASP A 9 -16.49 -27.04 -18.31
C ASP A 9 -17.08 -26.32 -19.52
N ASP A 10 -18.34 -25.89 -19.42
CA ASP A 10 -18.99 -25.08 -20.42
C ASP A 10 -18.28 -23.72 -20.60
N GLU A 11 -18.36 -23.20 -21.82
CA GLU A 11 -17.73 -21.94 -22.18
C GLU A 11 -18.20 -20.78 -21.30
N GLU A 12 -19.50 -20.74 -20.97
CA GLU A 12 -20.09 -19.72 -20.10
C GLU A 12 -19.44 -19.72 -18.70
N THR A 13 -19.33 -20.89 -18.06
CA THR A 13 -18.72 -21.02 -16.73
C THR A 13 -17.24 -20.70 -16.76
N ARG A 14 -16.51 -21.11 -17.81
CA ARG A 14 -15.11 -20.71 -18.02
C ARG A 14 -14.96 -19.20 -18.14
N MET A 15 -15.84 -18.55 -18.90
CA MET A 15 -15.86 -17.10 -19.07
C MET A 15 -16.21 -16.38 -17.76
N MET A 16 -17.14 -16.93 -16.98
CA MET A 16 -17.52 -16.40 -15.67
C MET A 16 -16.37 -16.46 -14.66
N ARG A 17 -15.65 -17.60 -14.57
CA ARG A 17 -14.44 -17.73 -13.72
C ARG A 17 -13.38 -16.70 -14.11
N ARG A 18 -13.12 -16.55 -15.42
CA ARG A 18 -12.17 -15.56 -15.95
C ARG A 18 -12.60 -14.13 -15.64
N ALA A 19 -13.89 -13.82 -15.76
CA ALA A 19 -14.43 -12.50 -15.46
C ALA A 19 -14.30 -12.16 -13.97
N MET A 20 -14.61 -13.09 -13.06
CA MET A 20 -14.43 -12.89 -11.62
C MET A 20 -12.98 -12.54 -11.26
N VAL A 21 -12.02 -13.35 -11.74
CA VAL A 21 -10.59 -13.09 -11.50
C VAL A 21 -10.17 -11.76 -12.10
N ARG A 22 -10.60 -11.46 -13.33
CA ARG A 22 -10.28 -10.20 -14.02
C ARG A 22 -10.83 -8.99 -13.26
N TYR A 23 -12.02 -9.06 -12.67
CA TYR A 23 -12.58 -7.99 -11.85
C TYR A 23 -11.81 -7.79 -10.54
N MET A 24 -11.35 -8.85 -9.90
CA MET A 24 -10.46 -8.72 -8.74
C MET A 24 -9.14 -8.04 -9.12
N CYS A 25 -8.51 -8.46 -10.23
CA CYS A 25 -7.32 -7.80 -10.74
C CYS A 25 -7.57 -6.34 -11.14
N LEU A 26 -8.72 -6.04 -11.74
CA LEU A 26 -9.11 -4.68 -12.09
C LEU A 26 -9.21 -3.80 -10.85
N ALA A 27 -9.87 -4.27 -9.78
CA ALA A 27 -9.92 -3.54 -8.51
C ALA A 27 -8.52 -3.25 -7.94
N GLN A 28 -7.63 -4.24 -7.97
CA GLN A 28 -6.24 -4.07 -7.52
C GLN A 28 -5.48 -3.05 -8.38
N VAL A 29 -5.63 -3.10 -9.71
CA VAL A 29 -4.99 -2.13 -10.62
C VAL A 29 -5.49 -0.71 -10.36
N LEU A 30 -6.79 -0.53 -10.09
CA LEU A 30 -7.35 0.78 -9.75
C LEU A 30 -6.72 1.33 -8.46
N VAL A 31 -6.70 0.54 -7.38
CA VAL A 31 -6.07 0.94 -6.12
C VAL A 31 -4.58 1.27 -6.30
N TYR A 32 -3.82 0.40 -6.96
CA TYR A 32 -2.39 0.62 -7.12
C TYR A 32 -2.05 1.78 -8.05
N ARG A 33 -2.90 2.10 -9.03
CA ARG A 33 -2.71 3.29 -9.86
C ARG A 33 -2.83 4.57 -9.04
N ASP A 34 -3.68 4.57 -8.03
CA ASP A 34 -3.94 5.75 -7.21
C ASP A 34 -2.89 5.91 -6.10
N ILE A 35 -2.17 4.84 -5.72
CA ILE A 35 -1.14 4.88 -4.66
C ILE A 35 0.30 4.86 -5.23
N SER A 36 0.54 4.06 -6.27
CA SER A 36 1.90 3.79 -6.79
C SER A 36 2.21 4.59 -8.05
N ILE A 37 3.19 5.50 -7.97
CA ILE A 37 3.66 6.32 -9.10
C ILE A 37 4.07 5.46 -10.32
N PRO A 38 4.84 4.36 -10.19
CA PRO A 38 5.14 3.47 -11.33
C PRO A 38 3.89 2.88 -12.00
N VAL A 39 2.90 2.46 -11.21
CA VAL A 39 1.66 1.90 -11.75
C VAL A 39 0.82 2.98 -12.42
N ARG A 40 0.78 4.19 -11.85
CA ARG A 40 0.15 5.36 -12.46
C ARG A 40 0.76 5.71 -13.81
N LYS A 41 2.09 5.69 -13.92
CA LYS A 41 2.80 5.90 -15.20
C LYS A 41 2.49 4.81 -16.22
N ARG A 42 2.34 3.56 -15.77
CA ARG A 42 1.98 2.43 -16.65
C ARG A 42 0.52 2.48 -17.12
N PHE A 43 -0.39 2.93 -16.28
CA PHE A 43 -1.83 2.97 -16.54
C PHE A 43 -2.43 4.35 -16.25
N PRO A 44 -2.07 5.41 -17.01
CA PRO A 44 -2.49 6.77 -16.69
C PRO A 44 -3.98 7.01 -16.91
N THR A 45 -4.61 6.25 -17.81
CA THR A 45 -6.01 6.43 -18.20
C THR A 45 -6.78 5.10 -18.17
N TYR A 46 -8.11 5.17 -18.06
CA TYR A 46 -8.95 3.98 -18.19
C TYR A 46 -8.80 3.29 -19.55
N THR A 47 -8.54 4.05 -20.62
CA THR A 47 -8.27 3.48 -21.95
C THR A 47 -7.01 2.61 -21.98
N ALA A 48 -5.96 2.97 -21.22
CA ALA A 48 -4.76 2.14 -21.08
C ALA A 48 -5.06 0.82 -20.35
N ILE A 49 -5.92 0.86 -19.33
CA ILE A 49 -6.37 -0.34 -18.59
C ILE A 49 -7.20 -1.26 -19.49
N VAL A 50 -8.05 -0.69 -20.35
CA VAL A 50 -8.82 -1.44 -21.35
C VAL A 50 -7.88 -2.10 -22.37
N LYS A 51 -6.92 -1.35 -22.91
CA LYS A 51 -5.93 -1.88 -23.86
C LYS A 51 -5.09 -3.01 -23.26
N ALA A 52 -4.80 -2.95 -21.98
CA ALA A 52 -4.09 -3.99 -21.24
C ALA A 52 -4.95 -5.24 -20.95
N GLY A 53 -6.25 -5.22 -21.22
CA GLY A 53 -7.15 -6.37 -21.09
C GLY A 53 -7.73 -6.58 -19.68
N PHE A 54 -7.50 -5.65 -18.74
CA PHE A 54 -8.11 -5.74 -17.41
C PHE A 54 -9.60 -5.36 -17.42
N MET A 55 -10.03 -4.53 -18.37
CA MET A 55 -11.40 -4.03 -18.47
C MET A 55 -11.86 -4.03 -19.93
N THR A 56 -13.13 -4.31 -20.18
CA THR A 56 -13.70 -4.18 -21.53
C THR A 56 -14.17 -2.74 -21.78
N ALA A 57 -14.30 -2.32 -23.05
CA ALA A 57 -14.81 -0.99 -23.37
C ALA A 57 -16.23 -0.73 -22.82
N ARG A 58 -17.05 -1.79 -22.74
CA ARG A 58 -18.41 -1.73 -22.17
C ARG A 58 -18.37 -1.49 -20.66
N GLU A 59 -17.50 -2.19 -19.95
CA GLU A 59 -17.31 -2.00 -18.51
C GLU A 59 -16.70 -0.64 -18.18
N MET A 60 -15.78 -0.16 -19.01
CA MET A 60 -15.23 1.19 -18.87
C MET A 60 -16.35 2.23 -18.93
N LYS A 61 -17.24 2.13 -19.92
CA LYS A 61 -18.40 3.02 -20.00
C LYS A 61 -19.26 2.93 -18.74
N LYS A 62 -19.59 1.71 -18.31
CA LYS A 62 -20.37 1.46 -17.08
C LYS A 62 -19.72 2.06 -15.83
N LEU A 63 -18.38 2.07 -15.75
CA LEU A 63 -17.64 2.66 -14.64
C LEU A 63 -17.61 4.20 -14.71
N SER A 64 -17.51 4.75 -15.92
CA SER A 64 -17.54 6.20 -16.15
C SER A 64 -18.92 6.81 -15.90
N ASP A 65 -20.00 6.09 -16.22
CA ASP A 65 -21.38 6.54 -16.03
C ASP A 65 -21.78 6.71 -14.55
N ILE A 66 -21.00 6.15 -13.61
CA ILE A 66 -21.23 6.32 -12.17
C ILE A 66 -20.74 7.70 -11.76
N ASP A 67 -21.64 8.63 -11.50
CA ASP A 67 -21.31 10.00 -11.08
C ASP A 67 -21.00 10.03 -9.57
N LEU A 68 -19.72 9.83 -9.25
CA LEU A 68 -19.18 9.90 -7.89
C LEU A 68 -17.77 10.48 -7.97
N GLU A 69 -17.47 11.38 -7.04
CA GLU A 69 -16.15 12.00 -6.89
C GLU A 69 -15.12 11.06 -6.24
N TYR A 70 -15.60 10.03 -5.53
CA TYR A 70 -14.77 9.05 -4.82
C TYR A 70 -14.22 7.93 -5.72
N ASP A 71 -13.13 7.30 -5.27
CA ASP A 71 -12.50 6.17 -5.96
C ASP A 71 -13.46 4.99 -6.18
N LYS A 72 -13.49 4.51 -7.42
CA LYS A 72 -14.47 3.51 -7.89
C LYS A 72 -13.92 2.07 -7.85
N TYR A 73 -12.82 1.82 -7.12
CA TYR A 73 -12.17 0.50 -7.06
C TYR A 73 -13.07 -0.61 -6.46
N TRP A 74 -14.08 -0.24 -5.69
CA TRP A 74 -15.06 -1.16 -5.11
C TRP A 74 -16.04 -1.72 -6.15
N VAL A 75 -16.22 -1.03 -7.29
CA VAL A 75 -17.21 -1.39 -8.32
C VAL A 75 -16.91 -2.77 -8.95
N PRO A 76 -15.68 -3.07 -9.41
CA PRO A 76 -15.35 -4.42 -9.90
C PRO A 76 -15.51 -5.52 -8.84
N ILE A 77 -15.24 -5.23 -7.57
CA ILE A 77 -15.49 -6.18 -6.47
C ILE A 77 -16.99 -6.49 -6.38
N ASN A 78 -17.85 -5.48 -6.46
CA ASN A 78 -19.30 -5.67 -6.46
C ASN A 78 -19.80 -6.46 -7.68
N TRP A 79 -19.21 -6.24 -8.86
CA TRP A 79 -19.51 -7.08 -10.04
C TRP A 79 -19.09 -8.54 -9.82
N THR A 80 -18.00 -8.79 -9.10
CA THR A 80 -17.57 -10.14 -8.72
C THR A 80 -18.59 -10.82 -7.81
N PHE A 81 -19.10 -10.12 -6.79
CA PHE A 81 -20.20 -10.62 -5.95
C PHE A 81 -21.46 -10.95 -6.77
N THR A 82 -21.80 -10.10 -7.74
CA THR A 82 -22.96 -10.33 -8.62
C THR A 82 -22.77 -11.59 -9.46
N LEU A 83 -21.58 -11.79 -10.05
CA LEU A 83 -21.25 -13.02 -10.79
C LEU A 83 -21.31 -14.25 -9.88
N LEU A 84 -20.89 -14.13 -8.63
CA LEU A 84 -20.90 -15.22 -7.67
C LEU A 84 -22.34 -15.67 -7.37
N HIS A 85 -23.22 -14.71 -7.12
CA HIS A 85 -24.63 -14.97 -6.89
C HIS A 85 -25.30 -15.58 -8.13
N ASN A 86 -24.94 -15.12 -9.33
CA ASN A 86 -25.42 -15.69 -10.58
C ASN A 86 -24.94 -17.13 -10.78
N ALA A 87 -23.66 -17.43 -10.49
CA ALA A 87 -23.12 -18.79 -10.52
C ALA A 87 -23.88 -19.72 -9.56
N ARG A 88 -24.21 -19.23 -8.35
CA ARG A 88 -25.01 -19.99 -7.39
C ARG A 88 -26.44 -20.24 -7.87
N ARG A 89 -27.11 -19.22 -8.44
CA ARG A 89 -28.45 -19.36 -9.04
C ARG A 89 -28.46 -20.34 -10.21
N ALA A 90 -27.41 -20.34 -11.02
CA ALA A 90 -27.20 -21.29 -12.11
C ALA A 90 -26.80 -22.70 -11.61
N LYS A 91 -26.77 -22.93 -10.28
CA LYS A 91 -26.37 -24.19 -9.63
C LYS A 91 -24.97 -24.67 -10.05
N LYS A 92 -24.09 -23.75 -10.45
CA LYS A 92 -22.66 -24.01 -10.75
C LYS A 92 -21.80 -24.09 -9.49
N ILE A 93 -22.34 -23.65 -8.36
CA ILE A 93 -21.72 -23.79 -7.03
C ILE A 93 -22.57 -24.78 -6.23
N SER A 94 -21.92 -25.80 -5.67
CA SER A 94 -22.59 -26.97 -5.11
C SER A 94 -23.44 -26.66 -3.87
N SER A 95 -23.09 -25.64 -3.08
CA SER A 95 -23.83 -25.27 -1.87
C SER A 95 -23.76 -23.77 -1.51
N ASP A 96 -24.69 -23.32 -0.68
CA ASP A 96 -24.67 -21.97 -0.10
C ASP A 96 -23.47 -21.76 0.83
N VAL A 97 -23.04 -22.80 1.54
CA VAL A 97 -21.85 -22.76 2.41
C VAL A 97 -20.58 -22.44 1.59
N MET A 98 -20.43 -23.10 0.45
CA MET A 98 -19.33 -22.82 -0.49
C MET A 98 -19.39 -21.39 -1.06
N THR A 99 -20.59 -20.90 -1.34
CA THR A 99 -20.81 -19.53 -1.82
C THR A 99 -20.44 -18.50 -0.74
N ASN A 100 -20.85 -18.72 0.51
CA ASN A 100 -20.51 -17.85 1.64
C ASN A 100 -18.99 -17.80 1.85
N LYS A 101 -18.31 -18.95 1.76
CA LYS A 101 -16.85 -18.98 1.86
C LYS A 101 -16.16 -18.15 0.76
N LEU A 102 -16.64 -18.23 -0.49
CA LEU A 102 -16.13 -17.37 -1.56
C LEU A 102 -16.41 -15.89 -1.30
N CYS A 103 -17.59 -15.55 -0.77
CA CYS A 103 -17.93 -14.18 -0.37
C CYS A 103 -16.97 -13.67 0.72
N ASP A 104 -16.65 -14.49 1.72
CA ASP A 104 -15.75 -14.11 2.80
C ASP A 104 -14.33 -13.87 2.30
N GLU A 105 -13.83 -14.70 1.39
CA GLU A 105 -12.53 -14.49 0.74
C GLU A 105 -12.49 -13.20 -0.09
N LEU A 106 -13.59 -12.87 -0.78
CA LEU A 106 -13.73 -11.59 -1.48
C LEU A 106 -13.77 -10.39 -0.52
N ARG A 107 -14.39 -10.55 0.66
CA ARG A 107 -14.39 -9.53 1.71
C ARG A 107 -12.99 -9.31 2.28
N VAL A 108 -12.25 -10.38 2.56
CA VAL A 108 -10.86 -10.32 3.00
C VAL A 108 -10.01 -9.60 1.95
N PHE A 109 -10.14 -9.97 0.67
CA PHE A 109 -9.45 -9.28 -0.42
C PHE A 109 -9.77 -7.77 -0.46
N ARG A 110 -11.06 -7.39 -0.34
CA ARG A 110 -11.48 -5.99 -0.27
C ARG A 110 -10.89 -5.27 0.94
N GLN A 111 -10.89 -5.90 2.11
CA GLN A 111 -10.32 -5.33 3.33
C GLN A 111 -8.82 -5.09 3.18
N SER A 112 -8.07 -6.04 2.59
CA SER A 112 -6.66 -5.86 2.31
C SER A 112 -6.39 -4.65 1.42
N LEU A 113 -7.19 -4.45 0.35
CA LEU A 113 -7.08 -3.26 -0.49
C LEU A 113 -7.40 -1.97 0.28
N GLN A 114 -8.45 -1.99 1.11
CA GLN A 114 -8.85 -0.84 1.92
C GLN A 114 -7.76 -0.44 2.93
N VAL A 115 -7.07 -1.42 3.53
CA VAL A 115 -5.93 -1.17 4.42
C VAL A 115 -4.83 -0.40 3.69
N VAL A 116 -4.50 -0.77 2.44
CA VAL A 116 -3.49 -0.06 1.64
C VAL A 116 -3.93 1.39 1.36
N CYS A 117 -5.20 1.62 1.01
CA CYS A 117 -5.75 2.98 0.85
C CYS A 117 -5.66 3.81 2.14
N ASN A 118 -5.96 3.19 3.29
CA ASN A 118 -5.87 3.88 4.57
C ASN A 118 -4.41 4.24 4.93
N TYR A 119 -3.45 3.37 4.62
CA TYR A 119 -2.03 3.67 4.82
C TYR A 119 -1.57 4.86 3.98
N ASP A 120 -1.93 4.90 2.69
CA ASP A 120 -1.60 6.02 1.80
C ASP A 120 -2.22 7.33 2.30
N TRP A 121 -3.49 7.29 2.73
CA TRP A 121 -4.16 8.44 3.32
C TRP A 121 -3.44 8.96 4.57
N ILE A 122 -3.04 8.07 5.49
CA ILE A 122 -2.32 8.46 6.71
C ILE A 122 -0.95 9.06 6.36
N ASP A 123 -0.18 8.40 5.50
CA ASP A 123 1.17 8.85 5.12
C ASP A 123 1.14 10.21 4.39
N LEU A 124 0.10 10.48 3.60
CA LEU A 124 -0.12 11.77 2.95
C LEU A 124 -0.33 12.92 3.96
N HIS A 125 -0.98 12.66 5.09
CA HIS A 125 -1.22 13.67 6.13
C HIS A 125 -0.03 13.79 7.10
N VAL A 126 0.55 12.65 7.48
CA VAL A 126 1.66 12.57 8.42
C VAL A 126 2.67 11.56 7.87
N PRO A 127 3.73 12.03 7.18
CA PRO A 127 4.69 11.13 6.53
C PRO A 127 5.68 10.58 7.57
N VAL A 128 5.21 9.62 8.38
CA VAL A 128 5.93 9.08 9.54
C VAL A 128 7.31 8.57 9.15
N MET A 129 7.42 7.84 8.03
CA MET A 129 8.70 7.30 7.56
C MET A 129 9.68 8.41 7.17
N THR A 130 9.20 9.46 6.50
CA THR A 130 10.03 10.61 6.14
C THR A 130 10.48 11.39 7.36
N ILE A 131 9.63 11.54 8.37
CA ILE A 131 9.98 12.19 9.64
C ILE A 131 11.09 11.39 10.36
N ILE A 132 10.95 10.07 10.45
CA ILE A 132 11.96 9.20 11.06
C ILE A 132 13.29 9.32 10.29
N GLN A 133 13.26 9.23 8.95
CA GLN A 133 14.44 9.42 8.12
C GLN A 133 15.11 10.77 8.38
N PHE A 134 14.32 11.85 8.41
CA PHE A 134 14.83 13.19 8.69
C PHE A 134 15.52 13.27 10.06
N ILE A 135 14.92 12.72 11.11
CA ILE A 135 15.52 12.68 12.46
C ILE A 135 16.84 11.91 12.44
N PHE A 136 16.89 10.74 11.79
CA PHE A 136 18.13 9.97 11.67
C PHE A 136 19.22 10.74 10.92
N PHE A 137 18.90 11.36 9.78
CA PHE A 137 19.89 12.11 9.00
C PHE A 137 20.39 13.36 9.73
N VAL A 138 19.49 14.17 10.29
CA VAL A 138 19.86 15.39 11.03
C VAL A 138 20.56 15.04 12.32
N GLY A 139 20.07 14.06 13.07
CA GLY A 139 20.69 13.59 14.31
C GLY A 139 22.11 13.08 14.06
N TRP A 140 22.31 12.27 13.02
CA TRP A 140 23.64 11.80 12.62
C TRP A 140 24.57 12.95 12.20
N LEU A 141 24.06 13.90 11.39
CA LEU A 141 24.83 15.07 10.97
C LEU A 141 25.25 15.93 12.17
N LYS A 142 24.35 16.13 13.13
CA LYS A 142 24.62 16.89 14.36
C LYS A 142 25.64 16.20 15.25
N ALA A 143 25.56 14.88 15.41
CA ALA A 143 26.57 14.13 16.13
C ALA A 143 27.97 14.28 15.49
N ALA A 144 28.03 14.30 14.15
CA ALA A 144 29.29 14.54 13.44
C ALA A 144 29.82 15.98 13.60
N GLU A 145 28.93 16.97 13.65
CA GLU A 145 29.28 18.40 13.84
C GLU A 145 29.96 18.63 15.20
N VAL A 146 29.39 18.09 16.28
CA VAL A 146 29.96 18.19 17.64
C VAL A 146 31.34 17.54 17.70
N LEU A 147 31.51 16.36 17.09
CA LEU A 147 32.80 15.67 17.07
C LEU A 147 33.86 16.35 16.20
N LEU A 148 33.49 17.30 15.34
CA LEU A 148 34.42 17.95 14.42
C LEU A 148 35.27 19.02 15.11
N ASN A 149 34.77 19.65 16.18
CA ASN A 149 35.52 20.58 17.02
C ASN A 149 35.32 20.27 18.51
N PRO A 150 35.94 19.20 19.04
CA PRO A 150 35.73 18.75 20.42
C PRO A 150 36.43 19.64 21.48
N MET A 151 36.94 20.81 21.07
CA MET A 151 37.73 21.74 21.87
C MET A 151 37.02 23.09 22.02
N GLY A 152 35.71 23.13 21.76
CA GLY A 152 34.87 24.31 21.92
C GLY A 152 34.42 24.52 23.37
N GLU A 153 33.24 25.15 23.51
CA GLU A 153 32.58 25.42 24.78
C GLU A 153 31.25 24.64 24.91
N ASP A 154 30.98 23.67 24.03
CA ASP A 154 29.77 22.85 24.09
C ASP A 154 29.84 21.88 25.30
N ASP A 155 28.69 21.48 25.83
CA ASP A 155 28.60 20.62 27.03
C ASP A 155 29.33 19.28 26.88
N ASP A 156 29.50 18.78 25.65
CA ASP A 156 30.17 17.52 25.32
C ASP A 156 31.66 17.70 24.92
N ASP A 157 32.20 18.93 24.94
CA ASP A 157 33.60 19.22 24.61
C ASP A 157 34.58 18.83 25.71
N PHE A 158 35.87 18.71 25.36
CA PHE A 158 36.91 18.44 26.35
C PHE A 158 37.10 19.63 27.29
N GLU A 159 37.01 19.38 28.61
CA GLU A 159 37.34 20.37 29.65
C GLU A 159 38.86 20.63 29.74
N CYS A 160 39.43 21.28 28.74
CA CYS A 160 40.86 21.56 28.64
C CYS A 160 41.38 22.39 29.83
N ASN A 161 40.58 23.36 30.31
CA ASN A 161 40.94 24.18 31.46
C ASN A 161 41.12 23.33 32.74
N TYR A 162 40.21 22.38 32.98
CA TYR A 162 40.33 21.45 34.10
C TYR A 162 41.61 20.61 34.02
N LEU A 163 41.96 20.11 32.82
CA LEU A 163 43.17 19.33 32.61
C LEU A 163 44.45 20.15 32.88
N ILE A 164 44.47 21.44 32.50
CA ILE A 164 45.60 22.34 32.75
C ILE A 164 45.78 22.56 34.27
N ASP A 165 44.71 22.92 34.97
CA ASP A 165 44.75 23.17 36.42
C ASP A 165 45.21 21.94 37.21
N LYS A 166 44.71 20.76 36.83
CA LYS A 166 45.10 19.49 37.44
C LYS A 166 46.59 19.20 37.26
N ASN A 167 47.13 19.42 36.06
CA ASN A 167 48.55 19.17 35.78
C ASN A 167 49.46 20.12 36.55
N LEU A 168 49.08 21.40 36.69
CA LEU A 168 49.80 22.37 37.50
C LEU A 168 49.79 21.99 38.99
N ALA A 169 48.63 21.59 39.52
CA ALA A 169 48.50 21.18 40.91
C ALA A 169 49.35 19.95 41.25
N VAL A 170 49.35 18.91 40.40
CA VAL A 170 50.17 17.70 40.61
C VAL A 170 51.66 18.03 40.59
N ARG A 171 52.10 18.96 39.72
CA ARG A 171 53.50 19.37 39.64
C ARG A 171 53.96 20.09 40.91
N CYS A 172 53.14 20.98 41.47
CA CYS A 172 53.47 21.71 42.70
C CYS A 172 53.49 20.85 43.98
N ILE A 173 53.00 19.60 43.93
CA ILE A 173 53.05 18.65 45.07
C ILE A 173 54.37 17.85 45.08
N HIS A 174 55.13 17.89 43.98
CA HIS A 174 56.39 17.15 43.83
C HIS A 174 57.66 18.00 44.04
N ASP A 175 57.53 19.30 44.31
CA ASP A 175 58.62 20.23 44.70
C ASP A 175 58.51 20.60 46.19
#